data_AF-A0A4U7C0Q0-F1
#
_entry.id   AF-A0A4U7C0Q0-F1
#
_cell.length_a   1.000
_cell.length_b   1.000
_cell.length_c   1.000
_cell.angle_alpha   90.00
_cell.angle_beta   90.00
_cell.angle_gamma   90.00
#
_symmetry.space_group_name_H-M   'P 1'
#
loop_
_entity.id
_entity.type
_entity.pdbx_description
1 polymer ?
#
loop_
_entity_poly.entity_id
_entity_poly.type
_entity_poly.pdbx_seq_one_letter_code
_entity_poly.pdbx_strand_id
1 'polypeptide(L)'
;MCGGRGTRLDREGEKPLAPVAGRSMVDRTLDTLAASRVETAYAAVSPHTPRTRERLGERASGGGRVADGAERGAGSVEVTVVDTPGDGYVADLQAALAEGPEPPVLTVAVDLPLLDGPAVDTVLDAHAAAGSDSLSVRVPAARKRGLGASADAATRYDDGDGDEAAGEAVDPPDERVPAGVNVVGALDGGGDEAVRATRDARLALNVNRPGDRRLAKRILAGDRDAPTLPSGGVDWLGKPEPAEGGDRP
;
A
#
# COMPACT_ATOMS: atom_id res chain seq x y z
N MET A 1 3.55 -3.19 -5.10
CA MET A 1 3.37 -4.64 -4.86
C MET A 1 1.98 -5.08 -5.29
N CYS A 2 1.91 -5.95 -6.30
CA CYS A 2 0.68 -6.38 -6.98
C CYS A 2 0.49 -7.91 -6.99
N GLY A 3 1.23 -8.69 -6.20
CA GLY A 3 1.17 -10.17 -6.23
C GLY A 3 0.09 -10.85 -5.36
N GLY A 4 -0.80 -10.08 -4.73
CA GLY A 4 -1.72 -10.58 -3.69
C GLY A 4 -2.88 -11.43 -4.21
N ARG A 5 -3.12 -12.59 -3.57
CA ARG A 5 -4.32 -13.42 -3.79
C ARG A 5 -5.57 -12.75 -3.21
N GLY A 6 -6.69 -12.83 -3.92
CA GLY A 6 -7.98 -12.25 -3.50
C GLY A 6 -8.82 -13.13 -2.57
N THR A 7 -8.29 -14.28 -2.11
CA THR A 7 -9.04 -15.32 -1.38
C THR A 7 -9.78 -14.79 -0.15
N ARG A 8 -9.17 -13.88 0.62
CA ARG A 8 -9.76 -13.28 1.83
C ARG A 8 -10.88 -12.26 1.56
N LEU A 9 -11.07 -11.84 0.31
CA LEU A 9 -12.13 -10.89 -0.07
C LEU A 9 -13.48 -11.56 -0.34
N ASP A 10 -13.61 -12.87 -0.09
CA ASP A 10 -14.80 -13.68 -0.39
C ASP A 10 -15.24 -13.56 -1.86
N ARG A 11 -14.23 -13.51 -2.75
CA ARG A 11 -14.44 -13.42 -4.18
C ARG A 11 -13.42 -14.27 -4.90
N GLU A 12 -13.83 -14.88 -6.00
CA GLU A 12 -12.88 -15.44 -6.95
C GLU A 12 -12.11 -14.31 -7.64
N GLY A 13 -10.79 -14.49 -7.78
CA GLY A 13 -9.93 -13.59 -8.52
C GLY A 13 -8.82 -12.94 -7.69
N GLU A 14 -8.15 -12.00 -8.34
CA GLU A 14 -6.89 -11.42 -7.88
C GLU A 14 -7.18 -10.18 -7.01
N LYS A 15 -6.47 -10.04 -5.88
CA LYS A 15 -6.67 -8.91 -4.97
C LYS A 15 -6.47 -7.56 -5.68
N PRO A 16 -5.38 -7.32 -6.45
CA PRO A 16 -5.16 -6.03 -7.11
C PRO A 16 -6.32 -5.59 -8.03
N LEU A 17 -7.00 -6.55 -8.67
CA LEU A 17 -8.13 -6.27 -9.56
C LEU A 17 -9.45 -6.05 -8.82
N ALA A 18 -9.47 -6.13 -7.49
CA ALA A 18 -10.67 -5.94 -6.72
C ALA A 18 -11.26 -4.54 -6.91
N PRO A 19 -12.53 -4.40 -7.33
CA PRO A 19 -13.09 -3.08 -7.53
C PRO A 19 -13.53 -2.45 -6.21
N VAL A 20 -13.05 -1.25 -5.91
CA VAL A 20 -13.52 -0.39 -4.82
C VAL A 20 -14.13 0.85 -5.43
N ALA A 21 -15.44 1.03 -5.23
CA ALA A 21 -16.24 2.07 -5.88
C ALA A 21 -16.05 2.09 -7.42
N GLY A 22 -16.23 0.93 -8.07
CA GLY A 22 -16.15 0.77 -9.53
C GLY A 22 -14.74 0.55 -10.08
N ARG A 23 -13.71 1.10 -9.43
CA ARG A 23 -12.33 1.07 -9.92
C ARG A 23 -11.48 -0.02 -9.25
N SER A 24 -10.65 -0.72 -10.02
CA SER A 24 -9.73 -1.71 -9.47
C SER A 24 -8.72 -1.06 -8.51
N MET A 25 -8.27 -1.81 -7.50
CA MET A 25 -7.29 -1.32 -6.52
C MET A 25 -5.96 -0.94 -7.19
N VAL A 26 -5.45 -1.78 -8.09
CA VAL A 26 -4.24 -1.48 -8.87
C VAL A 26 -4.40 -0.23 -9.73
N ASP A 27 -5.54 -0.06 -10.39
CA ASP A 27 -5.75 1.13 -11.23
C ASP A 27 -5.78 2.40 -10.39
N ARG A 28 -6.42 2.34 -9.23
CA ARG A 28 -6.51 3.45 -8.30
C ARG A 28 -5.14 3.86 -7.75
N THR A 29 -4.33 2.89 -7.34
CA THR A 29 -2.95 3.16 -6.90
C THR A 29 -2.14 3.84 -8.00
N LEU A 30 -2.26 3.38 -9.26
CA LEU A 30 -1.54 4.01 -10.38
C LEU A 30 -2.03 5.42 -10.68
N ASP A 31 -3.31 5.73 -10.51
CA ASP A 31 -3.79 7.12 -10.64
C ASP A 31 -3.26 8.00 -9.52
N THR A 32 -3.19 7.46 -8.31
CA THR A 32 -2.62 8.13 -7.14
C THR A 32 -1.15 8.47 -7.36
N LEU A 33 -0.36 7.52 -7.88
CA LEU A 33 1.04 7.78 -8.23
C LEU A 33 1.16 8.82 -9.36
N ALA A 34 0.29 8.75 -10.37
CA ALA A 34 0.27 9.72 -11.45
C ALA A 34 -0.15 11.14 -11.01
N ALA A 35 -0.79 11.26 -9.84
CA ALA A 35 -1.17 12.52 -9.20
C ALA A 35 -0.18 12.98 -8.13
N SER A 36 0.92 12.24 -7.91
CA SER A 36 2.02 12.62 -7.02
C SER A 36 3.27 12.99 -7.84
N ARG A 37 4.40 13.22 -7.17
CA ARG A 37 5.71 13.43 -7.81
C ARG A 37 6.38 12.15 -8.33
N VAL A 38 5.70 11.00 -8.30
CA VAL A 38 6.28 9.73 -8.79
C VAL A 38 6.19 9.65 -10.31
N GLU A 39 7.33 9.47 -10.97
CA GLU A 39 7.42 9.44 -12.43
C GLU A 39 7.36 8.01 -13.00
N THR A 40 8.01 7.06 -12.33
CA THR A 40 8.11 5.66 -12.77
C THR A 40 7.67 4.71 -11.66
N ALA A 41 6.90 3.69 -12.03
CA ALA A 41 6.40 2.66 -11.13
C ALA A 41 6.78 1.26 -11.64
N TYR A 42 7.34 0.46 -10.75
CA TYR A 42 7.62 -0.96 -10.98
C TYR A 42 6.49 -1.79 -10.36
N ALA A 43 5.62 -2.34 -11.21
CA ALA A 43 4.46 -3.11 -10.79
C ALA A 43 4.85 -4.59 -10.66
N ALA A 44 5.25 -4.99 -9.45
CA ALA A 44 5.61 -6.35 -9.08
C ALA A 44 4.38 -7.28 -9.04
N VAL A 45 4.22 -8.14 -10.05
CA VAL A 45 3.18 -9.17 -10.17
C VAL A 45 3.76 -10.55 -9.88
N SER A 46 2.93 -11.50 -9.46
CA SER A 46 3.34 -12.89 -9.21
C SER A 46 2.56 -13.87 -10.11
N PRO A 47 2.91 -15.18 -10.12
CA PRO A 47 2.13 -16.23 -10.78
C PRO A 47 0.68 -16.32 -10.30
N HIS A 48 0.35 -15.71 -9.15
CA HIS A 48 -1.00 -15.65 -8.61
C HIS A 48 -1.83 -14.51 -9.18
N THR A 49 -1.22 -13.63 -9.99
CA THR A 49 -1.85 -12.42 -10.52
C THR A 49 -1.71 -12.22 -12.04
N PRO A 50 -1.94 -13.26 -12.89
CA PRO A 50 -1.78 -13.15 -14.34
C PRO A 50 -2.72 -12.13 -14.99
N ARG A 51 -3.97 -11.97 -14.52
CA ARG A 51 -4.90 -10.97 -15.07
C ARG A 51 -4.47 -9.56 -14.70
N THR A 52 -3.85 -9.37 -13.54
CA THR A 52 -3.25 -8.10 -13.13
C THR A 52 -2.11 -7.73 -14.08
N ARG A 53 -1.26 -8.70 -14.45
CA ARG A 53 -0.21 -8.51 -15.46
C ARG A 53 -0.79 -8.07 -16.81
N GLU A 54 -1.80 -8.77 -17.31
CA GLU A 54 -2.50 -8.41 -18.56
C GLU A 54 -3.06 -6.98 -18.48
N ARG A 55 -3.77 -6.65 -17.39
CA ARG A 55 -4.33 -5.31 -17.16
C ARG A 55 -3.27 -4.21 -17.16
N LEU A 56 -2.13 -4.45 -16.54
CA LEU A 56 -1.01 -3.50 -16.51
C LEU A 56 -0.41 -3.30 -17.91
N GLY A 57 -0.25 -4.38 -18.68
CA GLY A 57 0.21 -4.33 -20.07
C GLY A 57 -0.75 -3.57 -20.98
N GLU A 58 -2.06 -3.79 -20.85
CA GLU A 58 -3.11 -3.03 -21.55
C GLU A 58 -3.04 -1.54 -21.18
N ARG A 59 -2.85 -1.22 -19.90
CA ARG A 59 -2.78 0.16 -19.43
C ARG A 59 -1.55 0.91 -19.93
N ALA A 60 -0.40 0.23 -19.99
CA ALA A 60 0.85 0.76 -20.52
C ALA A 60 0.79 0.95 -22.05
N SER A 61 0.19 0.01 -22.77
CA SER A 61 0.07 0.04 -24.23
C SER A 61 -1.05 0.95 -24.74
N GLY A 62 -2.12 1.10 -23.94
CA GLY A 62 -3.29 1.90 -24.28
C GLY A 62 -3.11 3.35 -23.87
N GLY A 63 -2.86 4.24 -24.84
CA GLY A 63 -3.05 5.68 -24.65
C GLY A 63 -4.52 5.98 -24.30
N GLY A 64 -4.80 6.29 -23.04
CA GLY A 64 -5.88 7.24 -22.72
C GLY A 64 -7.33 6.76 -22.72
N ARG A 65 -7.69 5.52 -22.39
CA ARG A 65 -9.09 5.22 -22.02
C ARG A 65 -9.21 4.37 -20.77
N VAL A 66 -9.76 4.98 -19.71
CA VAL A 66 -10.28 4.27 -18.54
C VAL A 66 -11.64 3.67 -18.95
N ALA A 67 -11.93 2.43 -18.55
CA ALA A 67 -13.19 1.74 -18.87
C ALA A 67 -14.46 2.50 -18.43
N ASP A 68 -14.33 3.48 -17.53
CA ASP A 68 -15.43 4.26 -16.95
C ASP A 68 -15.55 5.70 -17.48
N GLY A 69 -14.92 6.04 -18.62
CA GLY A 69 -15.11 7.35 -19.27
C GLY A 69 -14.50 8.56 -18.53
N ALA A 70 -13.76 8.34 -17.44
CA ALA A 70 -12.96 9.37 -16.80
C ALA A 70 -11.73 9.71 -17.67
N GLU A 71 -11.54 10.99 -17.99
CA GLU A 71 -10.34 11.48 -18.67
C GLU A 71 -9.09 11.10 -17.88
N ARG A 72 -8.01 10.69 -18.56
CA ARG A 72 -6.70 10.55 -17.91
C ARG A 72 -6.28 11.95 -17.45
N GLY A 73 -6.06 12.13 -16.15
CA GLY A 73 -5.42 13.33 -15.62
C GLY A 73 -4.08 13.58 -16.32
N ALA A 74 -3.64 14.83 -16.36
CA ALA A 74 -2.51 15.33 -17.15
C ALA A 74 -1.12 14.80 -16.75
N GLY A 75 -1.03 13.81 -15.87
CA GLY A 75 0.19 13.06 -15.55
C GLY A 75 -0.06 11.58 -15.76
N SER A 76 0.84 10.88 -16.43
CA SER A 76 0.85 9.42 -16.45
C SER A 76 2.17 8.94 -15.88
N VAL A 77 2.10 8.15 -14.81
CA VAL A 77 3.26 7.39 -14.31
C VAL A 77 3.64 6.34 -15.34
N GLU A 78 4.93 6.24 -15.68
CA GLU A 78 5.46 5.16 -16.50
C GLU A 78 5.39 3.86 -15.69
N VAL A 79 4.88 2.77 -16.29
CA VAL A 79 4.71 1.51 -15.58
C VAL A 79 5.52 0.41 -16.24
N THR A 80 6.49 -0.10 -15.50
CA THR A 80 7.25 -1.32 -15.84
C THR A 80 6.66 -2.48 -15.06
N VAL A 81 6.24 -3.54 -15.75
CA VAL A 81 5.71 -4.74 -15.10
C VAL A 81 6.86 -5.69 -14.78
N VAL A 82 6.95 -6.10 -13.52
CA VAL A 82 8.01 -6.98 -13.02
C VAL A 82 7.39 -8.29 -12.56
N ASP A 83 7.86 -9.42 -13.10
CA ASP A 83 7.47 -10.74 -12.60
C ASP A 83 8.31 -11.11 -11.38
N THR A 84 7.65 -11.42 -10.27
CA THR A 84 8.26 -11.91 -9.04
C THR A 84 7.83 -13.37 -8.78
N PRO A 85 8.56 -14.12 -7.91
CA PRO A 85 8.25 -15.53 -7.67
C PRO A 85 6.88 -15.79 -7.03
N GLY A 86 6.37 -14.85 -6.21
CA GLY A 86 5.16 -15.04 -5.41
C GLY A 86 5.41 -15.68 -4.04
N ASP A 87 6.66 -15.76 -3.60
CA ASP A 87 7.10 -16.45 -2.36
C ASP A 87 6.95 -15.58 -1.10
N GLY A 88 6.06 -14.59 -1.14
CA GLY A 88 5.79 -13.68 -0.03
C GLY A 88 6.35 -12.27 -0.25
N TYR A 89 5.92 -11.35 0.62
CA TYR A 89 6.13 -9.91 0.43
C TYR A 89 7.61 -9.51 0.33
N VAL A 90 8.45 -10.04 1.23
CA VAL A 90 9.87 -9.67 1.31
C VAL A 90 10.63 -10.18 0.08
N ALA A 91 10.44 -11.45 -0.28
CA ALA A 91 11.06 -12.06 -1.45
C ALA A 91 10.64 -11.34 -2.75
N ASP A 92 9.34 -11.06 -2.90
CA ASP A 92 8.82 -10.33 -4.06
C ASP A 92 9.34 -8.89 -4.12
N LEU A 93 9.46 -8.21 -2.98
CA LEU A 93 10.01 -6.87 -2.92
C LEU A 93 11.48 -6.85 -3.33
N GLN A 94 12.30 -7.78 -2.81
CA GLN A 94 13.71 -7.90 -3.18
C GLN A 94 13.88 -8.20 -4.68
N ALA A 95 13.07 -9.10 -5.23
CA ALA A 95 13.05 -9.38 -6.67
C ALA A 95 12.70 -8.12 -7.47
N ALA A 96 11.67 -7.38 -7.05
CA ALA A 96 11.26 -6.15 -7.72
C ALA A 96 12.31 -5.04 -7.67
N LEU A 97 13.03 -4.93 -6.56
CA LEU A 97 14.10 -3.96 -6.38
C LEU A 97 15.35 -4.30 -7.22
N ALA A 98 15.62 -5.57 -7.47
CA ALA A 98 16.73 -6.01 -8.30
C ALA A 98 16.53 -5.71 -9.80
N GLU A 99 15.31 -5.41 -10.23
CA GLU A 99 14.94 -5.24 -11.65
C GLU A 99 15.19 -3.82 -12.19
N GLY A 100 15.59 -2.88 -11.34
CA GLY A 100 16.11 -1.59 -11.79
C GLY A 100 15.70 -0.31 -11.05
N PRO A 101 14.73 -0.25 -10.10
CA PRO A 101 14.50 1.01 -9.39
C PRO A 101 15.73 1.35 -8.52
N GLU A 102 16.27 2.54 -8.71
CA GLU A 102 17.40 3.04 -7.92
C GLU A 102 16.89 3.66 -6.60
N PRO A 103 17.49 3.31 -5.44
CA PRO A 103 17.12 3.93 -4.18
C PRO A 103 17.35 5.45 -4.15
N PRO A 104 16.52 6.22 -3.42
CA PRO A 104 15.42 5.74 -2.58
C PRO A 104 14.15 5.35 -3.37
N VAL A 105 13.57 4.19 -3.04
CA VAL A 105 12.38 3.65 -3.73
C VAL A 105 11.15 3.73 -2.83
N LEU A 106 10.07 4.35 -3.31
CA LEU A 106 8.76 4.29 -2.68
C LEU A 106 8.12 2.91 -2.94
N THR A 107 7.86 2.17 -1.88
CA THR A 107 7.10 0.91 -1.93
C THR A 107 5.64 1.18 -1.59
N VAL A 108 4.71 0.65 -2.38
CA VAL A 108 3.26 0.81 -2.18
C VAL A 108 2.55 -0.53 -2.35
N ALA A 109 1.75 -0.90 -1.35
CA ALA A 109 0.75 -1.95 -1.44
C ALA A 109 -0.49 -1.41 -2.16
N VAL A 110 -0.99 -2.15 -3.14
CA VAL A 110 -2.15 -1.70 -3.94
C VAL A 110 -3.47 -1.73 -3.18
N ASP A 111 -3.51 -2.30 -1.99
CA ASP A 111 -4.74 -2.46 -1.19
C ASP A 111 -5.12 -1.24 -0.36
N LEU A 112 -4.57 -0.06 -0.65
CA LEU A 112 -4.90 1.22 -0.02
C LEU A 112 -5.80 2.08 -0.92
N PRO A 113 -7.11 1.79 -1.01
CA PRO A 113 -8.00 2.48 -1.95
C PRO A 113 -8.33 3.93 -1.57
N LEU A 114 -7.88 4.39 -0.40
CA LEU A 114 -8.07 5.77 0.04
C LEU A 114 -6.84 6.65 -0.20
N LEU A 115 -5.69 6.06 -0.57
CA LEU A 115 -4.45 6.79 -0.80
C LEU A 115 -4.61 7.76 -1.96
N ASP A 116 -4.11 8.99 -1.81
CA ASP A 116 -4.11 10.03 -2.84
C ASP A 116 -2.70 10.62 -3.06
N GLY A 117 -2.55 11.39 -4.14
CA GLY A 117 -1.27 11.98 -4.53
C GLY A 117 -0.64 12.85 -3.44
N PRO A 118 -1.37 13.80 -2.83
CA PRO A 118 -0.86 14.62 -1.72
C PRO A 118 -0.37 13.82 -0.51
N ALA A 119 -1.02 12.70 -0.18
CA ALA A 119 -0.55 11.82 0.88
C ALA A 119 0.78 11.15 0.51
N VAL A 120 0.92 10.67 -0.73
CA VAL A 120 2.19 10.13 -1.24
C VAL A 120 3.28 11.19 -1.18
N ASP A 121 3.01 12.41 -1.65
CA ASP A 121 3.99 13.49 -1.59
C ASP A 121 4.40 13.84 -0.16
N THR A 122 3.48 13.78 0.79
CA THR A 122 3.81 14.01 2.20
C THR A 122 4.73 12.91 2.76
N VAL A 123 4.59 11.65 2.31
CA VAL A 123 5.50 10.56 2.69
C VAL A 123 6.90 10.82 2.14
N LEU A 124 7.01 11.26 0.88
CA LEU A 124 8.30 11.60 0.27
C LEU A 124 8.97 12.78 0.99
N ASP A 125 8.22 13.83 1.34
CA ASP A 125 8.73 14.96 2.11
C ASP A 125 9.17 14.54 3.52
N ALA A 126 8.43 13.60 4.14
CA ALA A 126 8.77 13.07 5.45
C ALA A 126 10.08 12.28 5.43
N HIS A 127 10.37 11.54 4.35
CA HIS A 127 11.65 10.84 4.16
C HIS A 127 12.79 11.84 3.98
N ALA A 128 12.64 12.80 3.07
CA ALA A 128 13.63 13.84 2.83
C ALA A 128 13.98 14.64 4.11
N ALA A 129 12.99 14.88 4.98
CA ALA A 129 13.18 15.58 6.25
C ALA A 129 13.75 14.69 7.38
N ALA A 130 13.66 13.37 7.29
CA ALA A 130 14.11 12.46 8.34
C ALA A 130 15.64 12.36 8.41
N GLY A 131 16.33 12.53 7.28
CA GLY A 131 17.78 12.36 7.20
C GLY A 131 18.26 10.92 7.40
N SER A 132 17.38 9.94 7.18
CA SER A 132 17.66 8.50 7.21
C SER A 132 17.53 7.92 5.81
N ASP A 133 18.18 6.78 5.57
CA ASP A 133 18.15 6.11 4.26
C ASP A 133 16.74 5.60 3.94
N SER A 134 16.08 4.99 4.92
CA SER A 134 14.74 4.40 4.78
C SER A 134 13.70 5.08 5.68
N LEU A 135 12.42 4.95 5.29
CA LEU A 135 11.28 5.43 6.07
C LEU A 135 10.18 4.36 6.17
N SER A 136 9.91 3.91 7.40
CA SER A 136 8.76 3.10 7.78
C SER A 136 7.55 3.98 8.07
N VAL A 137 6.47 3.85 7.29
CA VAL A 137 5.20 4.48 7.65
C VAL A 137 4.33 3.50 8.42
N ARG A 138 3.95 3.90 9.62
CA ARG A 138 3.17 3.08 10.55
C ARG A 138 1.84 3.73 10.90
N VAL A 139 0.89 2.91 11.30
CA VAL A 139 -0.38 3.39 11.87
C VAL A 139 -0.66 2.63 13.16
N PRO A 140 -1.27 3.27 14.18
CA PRO A 140 -1.70 2.56 15.38
C PRO A 140 -2.69 1.44 15.03
N ALA A 141 -2.50 0.24 15.55
CA ALA A 141 -3.40 -0.89 15.30
C ALA A 141 -4.84 -0.57 15.76
N ALA A 142 -4.97 0.13 16.89
CA ALA A 142 -6.24 0.65 17.40
C ALA A 142 -6.95 1.59 16.41
N ARG A 143 -6.21 2.30 15.55
CA ARG A 143 -6.81 3.15 14.51
C ARG A 143 -7.44 2.30 13.40
N LYS A 144 -6.78 1.23 12.95
CA LYS A 144 -7.36 0.29 11.97
C LYS A 144 -8.65 -0.33 12.54
N ARG A 145 -8.63 -0.80 13.78
CA ARG A 145 -9.83 -1.32 14.48
C ARG A 145 -10.93 -0.27 14.62
N GLY A 146 -10.60 0.96 15.03
CA GLY A 146 -11.57 2.03 15.21
C GLY A 146 -12.24 2.48 13.91
N LEU A 147 -11.60 2.28 12.75
CA LEU A 147 -12.22 2.46 11.44
C LEU A 147 -13.19 1.31 11.10
N GLY A 148 -13.08 0.16 11.76
CA GLY A 148 -13.75 -1.08 11.39
C GLY A 148 -13.00 -1.85 10.30
N ALA A 149 -11.72 -1.52 10.08
CA ALA A 149 -10.84 -2.26 9.19
C ALA A 149 -10.32 -3.52 9.89
N SER A 150 -10.10 -4.61 9.15
CA SER A 150 -9.34 -5.74 9.67
C SER A 150 -7.93 -5.28 10.02
N ALA A 151 -7.60 -5.29 11.31
CA ALA A 151 -6.22 -5.43 11.72
C ALA A 151 -5.82 -6.85 11.34
N ASP A 152 -5.27 -7.04 10.15
CA ASP A 152 -4.57 -8.29 9.89
C ASP A 152 -3.34 -8.26 10.79
N ALA A 153 -3.34 -9.14 11.80
CA ALA A 153 -2.17 -9.52 12.59
C ALA A 153 -1.17 -10.31 11.71
N ALA A 154 -0.83 -9.77 10.54
CA ALA A 154 0.21 -10.28 9.64
C ALA A 154 1.59 -9.69 10.01
N THR A 155 1.74 -9.10 11.20
CA THR A 155 3.02 -8.63 11.74
C THR A 155 3.89 -9.74 12.31
N ARG A 156 3.46 -11.01 12.26
CA ARG A 156 4.41 -12.11 12.36
C ARG A 156 4.86 -12.48 10.95
N TYR A 157 6.10 -12.17 10.64
CA TYR A 157 6.84 -12.82 9.57
C TYR A 157 6.87 -14.33 9.87
N ASP A 158 5.86 -15.06 9.41
CA ASP A 158 5.90 -16.52 9.37
C ASP A 158 5.04 -17.02 8.20
N ASP A 159 5.63 -17.92 7.45
CA ASP A 159 5.10 -18.53 6.25
C ASP A 159 3.99 -19.51 6.60
N GLY A 160 2.79 -19.35 6.03
CA GLY A 160 1.79 -20.39 6.13
C GLY A 160 0.38 -19.97 5.76
N ASP A 161 -0.20 -20.73 4.83
CA ASP A 161 -1.63 -20.81 4.57
C ASP A 161 -2.32 -21.37 5.84
N GLY A 162 -2.54 -20.50 6.82
CA GLY A 162 -3.15 -20.81 8.11
C GLY A 162 -4.52 -20.17 8.22
N ASP A 163 -5.55 -21.00 8.32
CA ASP A 163 -6.88 -20.65 8.81
C ASP A 163 -6.76 -20.22 10.28
N GLU A 164 -6.37 -18.96 10.52
CA GLU A 164 -6.33 -18.42 11.87
C GLU A 164 -7.70 -17.88 12.25
N ALA A 165 -8.39 -18.69 13.05
CA ALA A 165 -9.56 -18.28 13.81
C ALA A 165 -9.31 -16.91 14.45
N ALA A 166 -10.26 -15.99 14.27
CA ALA A 166 -10.28 -14.68 14.90
C ALA A 166 -10.36 -14.81 16.44
N GLY A 167 -9.23 -15.10 17.08
CA GLY A 167 -9.04 -14.85 18.49
C GLY A 167 -8.93 -13.33 18.69
N GLU A 168 -9.59 -12.80 19.72
CA GLU A 168 -9.40 -11.42 20.16
C GLU A 168 -7.97 -11.24 20.69
N ALA A 169 -7.00 -11.13 19.79
CA ALA A 169 -5.67 -10.63 20.14
C ALA A 169 -5.85 -9.15 20.51
N VAL A 170 -5.75 -8.86 21.81
CA VAL A 170 -5.67 -7.48 22.29
C VAL A 170 -4.25 -7.02 22.04
N ASP A 171 -4.03 -6.40 20.88
CA ASP A 171 -2.79 -5.69 20.57
C ASP A 171 -2.44 -4.72 21.72
N PRO A 172 -1.16 -4.63 22.14
CA PRO A 172 -0.75 -3.64 23.13
C PRO A 172 -1.19 -2.24 22.70
N PRO A 173 -1.50 -1.34 23.67
CA PRO A 173 -2.15 -0.04 23.40
C PRO A 173 -1.36 0.85 22.41
N ASP A 174 -0.06 0.63 22.28
CA ASP A 174 0.85 1.38 21.41
C ASP A 174 1.32 0.58 20.17
N GLU A 175 0.71 -0.57 19.85
CA GLU A 175 1.10 -1.34 18.66
C GLU A 175 0.95 -0.52 17.38
N ARG A 176 2.01 -0.51 16.58
CA ARG A 176 2.11 0.19 15.31
C ARG A 176 2.38 -0.79 14.19
N VAL A 177 1.44 -0.88 13.25
CA VAL A 177 1.53 -1.78 12.10
C VAL A 177 1.94 -1.02 10.84
N PRO A 178 2.57 -1.69 9.85
CA PRO A 178 2.84 -1.09 8.56
C PRO A 178 1.56 -0.53 7.90
N ALA A 179 1.70 0.65 7.30
CA ALA A 179 0.66 1.26 6.48
C ALA A 179 0.54 0.57 5.11
N GLY A 180 1.64 0.01 4.60
CA GLY A 180 1.74 -0.48 3.23
C GLY A 180 2.27 0.58 2.26
N VAL A 181 2.83 1.69 2.76
CA VAL A 181 3.60 2.68 2.00
C VAL A 181 4.90 2.93 2.76
N ASN A 182 6.07 2.72 2.16
CA ASN A 182 7.36 2.96 2.82
C ASN A 182 8.40 3.47 1.82
N VAL A 183 9.51 4.02 2.28
CA VAL A 183 10.67 4.35 1.44
C VAL A 183 11.83 3.43 1.80
N VAL A 184 12.42 2.79 0.80
CA VAL A 184 13.58 1.90 0.94
C VAL A 184 14.82 2.60 0.39
N GLY A 185 15.81 2.85 1.26
CA GLY A 185 17.04 3.56 0.92
C GLY A 185 18.21 2.69 0.46
N ALA A 186 18.23 1.41 0.84
CA ALA A 186 19.27 0.47 0.44
C ALA A 186 18.67 -0.90 0.11
N LEU A 187 19.17 -1.51 -0.96
CA LEU A 187 18.65 -2.78 -1.48
C LEU A 187 19.09 -4.00 -0.66
N ASP A 188 20.18 -3.88 0.08
CA ASP A 188 20.72 -4.92 0.97
C ASP A 188 20.11 -4.87 2.38
N GLY A 189 19.14 -3.98 2.63
CA GLY A 189 18.56 -3.76 3.95
C GLY A 189 19.51 -3.08 4.94
N GLY A 190 20.63 -2.53 4.46
CA GLY A 190 21.52 -1.67 5.24
C GLY A 190 20.97 -0.25 5.42
N GLY A 191 21.72 0.57 6.15
CA GLY A 191 21.38 1.97 6.39
C GLY A 191 20.46 2.21 7.59
N ASP A 192 20.27 3.49 7.90
CA ASP A 192 19.40 3.91 9.00
C ASP A 192 17.94 3.97 8.53
N GLU A 193 17.02 3.51 9.38
CA GLU A 193 15.57 3.60 9.13
C GLU A 193 14.92 4.56 10.14
N ALA A 194 14.16 5.52 9.61
CA ALA A 194 13.26 6.35 10.41
C ALA A 194 11.84 5.77 10.39
N VAL A 195 11.11 5.98 11.48
CA VAL A 195 9.70 5.60 11.62
C VAL A 195 8.84 6.86 11.76
N ARG A 196 7.75 6.91 10.99
CA ARG A 196 6.70 7.91 11.13
C ARG A 196 5.34 7.26 11.28
N ALA A 197 4.61 7.69 12.30
CA ALA A 197 3.26 7.19 12.54
C ALA A 197 2.19 8.23 12.20
N THR A 198 1.04 7.78 11.71
CA THR A 198 -0.12 8.65 11.45
C THR A 198 -1.44 7.94 11.79
N ARG A 199 -2.51 8.73 11.98
CA ARG A 199 -3.90 8.23 12.08
C ARG A 199 -4.71 8.48 10.81
N ASP A 200 -4.08 8.98 9.76
CA ASP A 200 -4.73 9.30 8.48
C ASP A 200 -5.41 8.06 7.89
N ALA A 201 -6.70 8.18 7.57
CA ALA A 201 -7.48 7.07 7.01
C ALA A 201 -6.95 6.62 5.63
N ARG A 202 -6.30 7.52 4.88
CA ARG A 202 -5.66 7.24 3.58
C ARG A 202 -4.54 6.21 3.69
N LEU A 203 -3.88 6.14 4.85
CA LEU A 203 -2.77 5.23 5.16
C LEU A 203 -3.16 4.10 6.13
N ALA A 204 -4.34 4.19 6.75
CA ALA A 204 -4.78 3.24 7.77
C ALA A 204 -5.73 2.15 7.25
N LEU A 205 -6.38 2.33 6.10
CA LEU A 205 -7.36 1.37 5.56
C LEU A 205 -6.79 0.54 4.41
N ASN A 206 -6.23 -0.62 4.73
CA ASN A 206 -5.97 -1.67 3.75
C ASN A 206 -7.25 -2.50 3.50
N VAL A 207 -7.51 -2.88 2.25
CA VAL A 207 -8.65 -3.72 1.89
C VAL A 207 -8.22 -5.17 1.73
N ASN A 208 -8.46 -5.94 2.80
CA ASN A 208 -8.10 -7.35 2.89
C ASN A 208 -9.34 -8.25 2.96
N ARG A 209 -10.44 -7.73 3.53
CA ARG A 209 -11.71 -8.43 3.75
C ARG A 209 -12.90 -7.68 3.15
N PRO A 210 -14.07 -8.33 2.96
CA PRO A 210 -15.28 -7.68 2.46
C PRO A 210 -15.73 -6.47 3.28
N GLY A 211 -15.49 -6.48 4.60
CA GLY A 211 -15.78 -5.38 5.51
C GLY A 211 -15.02 -4.11 5.15
N ASP A 212 -13.71 -4.21 4.98
CA ASP A 212 -12.83 -3.10 4.60
C ASP A 212 -13.26 -2.50 3.26
N ARG A 213 -13.56 -3.37 2.28
CA ARG A 213 -14.00 -2.94 0.96
C ARG A 213 -15.30 -2.13 1.02
N ARG A 214 -16.27 -2.57 1.83
CA ARG A 214 -17.52 -1.83 2.06
C ARG A 214 -17.24 -0.49 2.71
N LEU A 215 -16.40 -0.47 3.75
CA LEU A 215 -16.00 0.76 4.43
C LEU A 215 -15.32 1.75 3.47
N ALA A 216 -14.33 1.30 2.70
CA ALA A 216 -13.64 2.12 1.70
C ALA A 216 -14.62 2.69 0.67
N LYS A 217 -15.57 1.87 0.19
CA LYS A 217 -16.63 2.33 -0.72
C LYS A 217 -17.48 3.44 -0.11
N ARG A 218 -17.90 3.31 1.16
CA ARG A 218 -18.70 4.32 1.86
C ARG A 218 -17.94 5.63 2.04
N ILE A 219 -16.66 5.55 2.43
CA ILE A 219 -15.78 6.72 2.58
C ILE A 219 -15.64 7.45 1.24
N LEU A 220 -15.36 6.72 0.16
CA LEU A 220 -15.23 7.29 -1.18
C LEU A 220 -16.55 7.86 -1.73
N ALA A 221 -17.70 7.33 -1.30
CA ALA A 221 -19.01 7.86 -1.65
C ALA A 221 -19.40 9.12 -0.86
N GLY A 222 -18.64 9.47 0.19
CA GLY A 222 -18.98 10.57 1.09
C GLY A 222 -20.21 10.29 1.95
N ASP A 223 -20.45 9.01 2.29
CA ASP A 223 -21.56 8.62 3.16
C ASP A 223 -21.47 9.38 4.49
N ARG A 224 -22.61 9.90 4.97
CA ARG A 224 -22.68 10.78 6.16
C ARG A 224 -22.09 10.16 7.43
N ASP A 225 -22.20 8.85 7.56
CA ASP A 225 -21.73 8.10 8.74
C ASP A 225 -20.33 7.50 8.53
N ALA A 226 -19.70 7.76 7.38
CA ALA A 226 -18.34 7.33 7.10
C ALA A 226 -17.33 8.42 7.53
N PRO A 227 -16.11 8.02 7.94
CA PRO A 227 -15.04 8.99 8.20
C PRO A 227 -14.78 9.89 6.99
N THR A 228 -14.72 11.20 7.22
CA THR A 228 -14.31 12.17 6.18
C THR A 228 -12.81 12.01 5.92
N LEU A 229 -12.42 12.00 4.64
CA LEU A 229 -11.02 12.04 4.26
C LEU A 229 -10.43 13.43 4.53
N PRO A 230 -9.23 13.51 5.12
CA PRO A 230 -8.54 14.79 5.24
C PRO A 230 -8.19 15.32 3.85
N SER A 231 -8.20 16.64 3.69
CA SER A 231 -7.70 17.33 2.49
C SER A 231 -6.26 17.78 2.71
N GLY A 232 -5.40 17.64 1.70
CA GLY A 232 -4.00 18.10 1.76
C GLY A 232 -3.04 17.05 2.32
N GLY A 233 -2.04 17.48 3.09
CA GLY A 233 -0.98 16.60 3.58
C GLY A 233 -1.40 15.61 4.67
N VAL A 234 -0.46 14.79 5.14
CA VAL A 234 -0.63 13.81 6.23
C VAL A 234 -0.18 14.41 7.56
N ASP A 235 -1.03 14.31 8.58
CA ASP A 235 -0.69 14.67 9.96
C ASP A 235 0.10 13.53 10.63
N TRP A 236 1.31 13.86 11.07
CA TRP A 236 2.22 12.90 11.70
C TRP A 236 2.13 12.94 13.23
N LEU A 237 2.22 11.77 13.85
CA LEU A 237 2.30 11.61 15.30
C LEU A 237 3.75 11.77 15.74
N GLY A 238 3.99 12.74 16.62
CA GLY A 238 5.31 12.95 17.22
C GLY A 238 6.39 13.34 16.21
N LYS A 239 7.64 13.23 16.67
CA LYS A 239 8.84 13.42 15.83
C LYS A 239 9.18 12.09 15.12
N PRO A 240 9.98 12.11 14.04
CA PRO A 240 10.60 10.89 13.53
C PRO A 240 11.33 10.14 14.65
N GLU A 241 11.09 8.84 14.74
CA GLU A 241 11.73 7.93 15.70
C GLU A 241 12.73 7.05 14.91
N PRO A 242 13.91 6.69 15.44
CA PRO A 242 14.71 5.64 14.82
C PRO A 242 13.93 4.32 14.89
N ALA A 243 14.08 3.45 13.88
CA ALA A 243 13.55 2.10 13.98
C ALA A 243 14.15 1.42 15.23
N GLU A 244 13.30 0.94 16.14
CA GLU A 244 13.78 0.19 17.29
C GLU A 244 14.55 -1.04 16.78
N GLY A 245 15.83 -1.09 17.14
CA GLY A 245 16.75 -2.12 16.66
C GLY A 245 16.21 -3.51 16.98
N GLY A 246 15.91 -4.29 15.94
CA GLY A 246 16.10 -5.72 16.05
C GLY A 246 17.58 -5.93 16.34
N ASP A 247 17.91 -6.43 17.53
CA ASP A 247 19.23 -6.96 17.83
C ASP A 247 19.65 -7.81 16.64
N ARG A 248 20.66 -7.35 15.90
CA ARG A 248 21.32 -8.20 14.90
C ARG A 248 22.14 -9.21 15.72
N PRO A 249 21.90 -10.53 15.59
CA PRO A 249 22.86 -11.51 16.08
C PRO A 249 24.21 -11.39 15.35
#